data_AF-A0A176T638-F1
#
_entry.id   AF-A0A176T638-F1
#
_cell.length_a   1.000
_cell.length_b   1.000
_cell.length_c   1.000
_cell.angle_alpha   90.00
_cell.angle_beta   90.00
_cell.angle_gamma   90.00
#
_symmetry.space_group_name_H-M   'P 1'
#
loop_
_entity.id
_entity.type
_entity.pdbx_description
1 polymer ?
#
loop_
_entity_poly.entity_id
_entity_poly.type
_entity_poly.pdbx_seq_one_letter_code
_entity_poly.pdbx_strand_id
1 'polypeptide(L)'
;MLFGNDEALLNRAEAYAMQEDYANCLNDLNVFLSKKTEGYNSGTDILTEDMVLNMFPVTPGELTPFYTFKDDKQISFINAILKFRQKEFYHEGVRWFDVRRFNIAIKRYYRKDDIDVELPKDDLRRQLQVPESAINFGLTPNPR
;
A
#
# COMPACT_ATOMS: atom_id res chain seq x y z
N MET A 1 -12.64 -8.57 11.78
CA MET A 1 -11.74 -8.82 12.93
C MET A 1 -10.97 -7.51 13.15
N LEU A 2 -10.82 -7.01 14.37
CA LEU A 2 -10.24 -5.67 14.59
C LEU A 2 -8.70 -5.64 14.41
N PHE A 3 -8.04 -6.79 14.58
CA PHE A 3 -6.61 -7.00 14.29
C PHE A 3 -6.39 -8.43 13.78
N GLY A 4 -5.74 -8.57 12.63
CA GLY A 4 -5.44 -9.86 12.00
C GLY A 4 -3.95 -10.20 12.06
N ASN A 5 -3.61 -11.49 12.14
CA ASN A 5 -2.21 -11.94 12.07
C ASN A 5 -1.54 -11.51 10.76
N ASP A 6 -2.30 -11.48 9.66
CA ASP A 6 -1.80 -11.06 8.35
C ASP A 6 -1.40 -9.58 8.31
N GLU A 7 -2.12 -8.72 9.06
CA GLU A 7 -1.76 -7.31 9.19
C GLU A 7 -0.45 -7.15 9.93
N ALA A 8 -0.27 -7.86 11.05
CA ALA A 8 0.97 -7.84 11.80
C ALA A 8 2.15 -8.36 10.95
N LEU A 9 1.93 -9.44 10.20
CA LEU A 9 2.95 -10.03 9.33
C LEU A 9 3.37 -9.08 8.19
N LEU A 10 2.41 -8.47 7.49
CA LEU A 10 2.70 -7.54 6.39
C LEU A 10 3.29 -6.21 6.89
N ASN A 11 2.88 -5.73 8.07
CA ASN A 11 3.49 -4.56 8.69
C ASN A 11 4.95 -4.85 9.11
N ARG A 12 5.24 -6.07 9.60
CA ARG A 12 6.60 -6.49 9.93
C ARG A 12 7.48 -6.63 8.69
N ALA A 13 6.95 -7.20 7.60
CA ALA A 13 7.63 -7.24 6.31
C ALA A 13 7.95 -5.84 5.77
N GLU A 14 7.02 -4.88 5.88
CA GLU A 14 7.23 -3.46 5.55
C GLU A 14 8.37 -2.86 6.38
N ALA A 15 8.39 -3.11 7.70
CA ALA A 15 9.46 -2.63 8.57
C ALA A 15 10.83 -3.22 8.18
N TYR A 16 10.91 -4.51 7.88
CA TYR A 16 12.15 -5.15 7.42
C TYR A 16 12.64 -4.57 6.09
N ALA A 17 11.74 -4.35 5.12
CA ALA A 17 12.11 -3.70 3.86
C ALA A 17 12.64 -2.27 4.08
N MET A 18 12.09 -1.52 5.03
CA MET A 18 12.59 -0.19 5.40
C MET A 18 13.95 -0.22 6.09
N GLN A 19 14.24 -1.29 6.82
CA GLN A 19 15.54 -1.55 7.45
C GLN A 19 16.54 -2.24 6.52
N GLU A 20 16.17 -2.43 5.25
CA GLU A 20 16.98 -3.12 4.23
C GLU A 20 17.22 -4.62 4.52
N ASP A 21 16.47 -5.18 5.46
CA ASP A 21 16.48 -6.60 5.77
C ASP A 21 15.54 -7.36 4.83
N TYR A 22 15.95 -7.44 3.56
CA TYR A 22 15.17 -8.09 2.51
C TYR A 22 15.02 -9.60 2.73
N ALA A 23 15.96 -10.23 3.45
CA ALA A 23 15.90 -11.65 3.76
C ALA A 23 14.72 -11.97 4.70
N ASN A 24 14.59 -11.22 5.80
CA ASN A 24 13.46 -11.40 6.71
C ASN A 24 12.14 -10.91 6.11
N CYS A 25 12.16 -9.85 5.29
CA CYS A 25 11.01 -9.43 4.51
C CYS A 25 10.50 -10.56 3.59
N LEU A 26 11.39 -11.19 2.80
CA LEU A 26 11.03 -12.31 1.92
C LEU A 26 10.52 -13.51 2.71
N ASN A 27 11.07 -13.79 3.90
CA ASN A 27 10.58 -14.87 4.75
C ASN A 27 9.12 -14.62 5.15
N ASP A 28 8.80 -13.41 5.63
CA ASP A 28 7.44 -13.04 6.00
C ASP A 28 6.47 -13.08 4.81
N LEU A 29 6.91 -12.59 3.64
CA LEU A 29 6.10 -12.66 2.41
C LEU A 29 5.87 -14.10 1.93
N ASN A 30 6.86 -14.98 2.02
CA ASN A 30 6.71 -16.39 1.69
C ASN A 30 5.77 -17.11 2.67
N VAL A 31 5.87 -16.81 3.97
CA VAL A 31 4.92 -17.32 4.98
C VAL A 31 3.50 -16.88 4.64
N PHE A 32 3.31 -15.59 4.30
CA PHE A 32 2.03 -15.06 3.86
C PHE A 32 1.51 -15.81 2.62
N LEU A 33 2.32 -15.91 1.57
CA LEU A 33 1.95 -16.58 0.32
C LEU A 33 1.63 -18.07 0.49
N SER A 34 2.33 -18.76 1.40
CA SER A 34 2.07 -20.17 1.69
C SER A 34 0.67 -20.45 2.24
N LYS A 35 0.03 -19.44 2.84
CA LYS A 35 -1.31 -19.54 3.43
C LYS A 35 -2.39 -18.94 2.55
N LYS A 36 -2.01 -18.07 1.61
CA LYS A 36 -2.93 -17.29 0.77
C LYS A 36 -2.97 -17.74 -0.69
N THR A 37 -2.09 -18.68 -1.07
CA THR A 37 -2.06 -19.27 -2.42
C THR A 37 -2.64 -20.68 -2.39
N GLU A 38 -3.68 -20.92 -3.18
CA GLU A 38 -4.22 -22.26 -3.37
C GLU A 38 -3.22 -23.14 -4.12
N GLY A 39 -2.98 -24.36 -3.61
CA GLY A 39 -2.05 -25.30 -4.25
C GLY A 39 -0.57 -25.00 -4.03
N TYR A 40 -0.23 -24.10 -3.09
CA TYR A 40 1.15 -23.69 -2.83
C TYR A 40 2.10 -24.87 -2.55
N ASN A 41 3.19 -24.93 -3.31
CA ASN A 41 4.27 -25.89 -3.12
C ASN A 41 5.53 -25.19 -2.58
N SER A 42 5.92 -25.53 -1.36
CA SER A 42 7.08 -24.93 -0.68
C SER A 42 8.43 -25.18 -1.37
N GLY A 43 8.50 -26.10 -2.34
CA GLY A 43 9.71 -26.36 -3.11
C GLY A 43 9.84 -25.53 -4.39
N THR A 44 8.73 -25.07 -4.97
CA THR A 44 8.71 -24.37 -6.28
C THR A 44 8.21 -22.94 -6.19
N ASP A 45 7.30 -22.66 -5.26
CA ASP A 45 6.55 -21.40 -5.21
C ASP A 45 7.18 -20.43 -4.21
N ILE A 46 8.51 -20.37 -4.20
CA ILE A 46 9.28 -19.49 -3.33
C ILE A 46 9.41 -18.14 -4.03
N LEU A 47 8.90 -17.09 -3.40
CA LEU A 47 9.14 -15.72 -3.82
C LEU A 47 10.62 -15.38 -3.58
N THR A 48 11.33 -15.13 -4.67
CA THR A 48 12.74 -14.68 -4.66
C THR A 48 12.83 -13.18 -4.86
N GLU A 49 14.00 -12.61 -4.54
CA GLU A 49 14.28 -11.20 -4.77
C GLU A 49 14.11 -10.80 -6.25
N ASP A 50 14.67 -11.59 -7.17
CA ASP A 50 14.55 -11.32 -8.61
C ASP A 50 13.10 -11.32 -9.08
N MET A 51 12.25 -12.19 -8.51
CA MET A 51 10.82 -12.17 -8.81
C MET A 51 10.15 -10.88 -8.34
N VAL A 52 10.50 -10.38 -7.15
CA VAL A 52 9.97 -9.10 -6.64
C VAL A 52 10.35 -7.96 -7.58
N LEU A 53 11.63 -7.85 -7.93
CA LEU A 53 12.14 -6.79 -8.81
C LEU A 53 11.49 -6.80 -10.19
N ASN A 54 11.28 -7.99 -10.76
CA ASN A 54 10.67 -8.14 -12.08
C ASN A 54 9.14 -7.94 -12.07
N MET A 55 8.45 -8.40 -11.03
CA MET A 55 6.98 -8.31 -10.95
C MET A 55 6.49 -6.94 -10.48
N PHE A 56 7.31 -6.22 -9.70
CA PHE A 56 6.97 -4.92 -9.13
C PHE A 56 8.03 -3.89 -9.50
N PRO A 57 8.15 -3.55 -10.80
CA PRO A 57 9.13 -2.56 -11.25
C PRO A 57 8.83 -1.19 -10.64
N VAL A 58 9.89 -0.40 -10.46
CA VAL A 58 9.78 0.97 -9.96
C VAL A 58 9.16 1.85 -11.04
N THR A 59 8.04 2.50 -10.69
CA THR A 59 7.48 3.59 -11.50
C THR A 59 7.94 4.92 -10.90
N PRO A 60 8.77 5.70 -11.61
CA PRO A 60 9.27 6.96 -11.11
C PRO A 60 8.12 7.89 -10.67
N GLY A 61 8.20 8.38 -9.44
CA GLY A 61 7.20 9.28 -8.89
C GLY A 61 5.85 8.65 -8.57
N GLU A 62 5.70 7.32 -8.56
CA GLU A 62 4.46 6.67 -8.07
C GLU A 62 4.36 6.77 -6.55
N LEU A 63 5.39 6.31 -5.82
CA LEU A 63 5.49 6.42 -4.37
C LEU A 63 6.33 7.65 -4.00
N THR A 64 5.71 8.62 -3.32
CA THR A 64 6.39 9.83 -2.85
C THR A 64 6.04 10.12 -1.38
N PRO A 65 6.43 9.22 -0.45
CA PRO A 65 6.29 9.49 0.98
C PRO A 65 7.10 10.72 1.39
N PHE A 66 6.90 11.19 2.63
CA PHE A 66 7.62 12.37 3.15
C PHE A 66 9.13 12.13 3.35
N TYR A 67 9.57 10.87 3.36
CA TYR A 67 10.97 10.45 3.44
C TYR A 67 11.46 9.92 2.10
N THR A 68 12.77 9.85 1.92
CA THR A 68 13.39 9.28 0.73
C THR A 68 13.62 7.78 0.89
N PHE A 69 13.41 7.02 -0.17
CA PHE A 69 13.88 5.64 -0.25
C PHE A 69 15.39 5.62 -0.50
N LYS A 70 16.04 4.53 -0.09
CA LYS A 70 17.48 4.32 -0.31
C LYS A 70 17.81 4.01 -1.77
N ASP A 71 17.11 3.04 -2.34
CA ASP A 71 17.35 2.51 -3.67
C ASP A 71 16.05 2.01 -4.33
N ASP A 72 16.13 1.73 -5.64
CA ASP A 72 15.01 1.20 -6.42
C ASP A 72 14.55 -0.18 -5.91
N LYS A 73 15.48 -0.95 -5.33
CA LYS A 73 15.18 -2.23 -4.69
C LYS A 73 14.21 -2.03 -3.53
N GLN A 74 14.47 -1.10 -2.62
CA GLN A 74 13.56 -0.79 -1.52
C GLN A 74 12.18 -0.39 -2.04
N ILE A 75 12.11 0.46 -3.08
CA ILE A 75 10.85 0.88 -3.68
C ILE A 75 10.07 -0.31 -4.23
N SER A 76 10.74 -1.23 -4.92
CA SER A 76 10.13 -2.45 -5.47
C SER A 76 9.54 -3.35 -4.38
N PHE A 77 10.29 -3.59 -3.30
CA PHE A 77 9.81 -4.38 -2.15
C PHE A 77 8.59 -3.73 -1.48
N ILE A 78 8.64 -2.42 -1.25
CA ILE A 78 7.51 -1.68 -0.69
C ILE A 78 6.31 -1.74 -1.63
N ASN A 79 6.50 -1.61 -2.94
CA ASN A 79 5.42 -1.76 -3.91
C ASN A 79 4.79 -3.16 -3.85
N ALA A 80 5.61 -4.21 -3.80
CA ALA A 80 5.13 -5.59 -3.63
C ALA A 80 4.25 -5.76 -2.40
N ILE A 81 4.73 -5.29 -1.23
CA ILE A 81 3.98 -5.32 0.04
C ILE A 81 2.66 -4.55 -0.10
N LEU A 82 2.68 -3.35 -0.69
CA LEU A 82 1.46 -2.56 -0.91
C LEU A 82 0.44 -3.27 -1.80
N LYS A 83 0.88 -4.03 -2.80
CA LYS A 83 -0.02 -4.84 -3.64
C LYS A 83 -0.58 -6.04 -2.87
N PHE A 84 0.22 -6.71 -2.04
CA PHE A 84 -0.28 -7.79 -1.17
C PHE A 84 -1.29 -7.27 -0.15
N ARG A 85 -1.00 -6.16 0.53
CA ARG A 85 -1.92 -5.47 1.44
C ARG A 85 -3.23 -5.08 0.74
N GLN A 86 -3.15 -4.59 -0.49
CA GLN A 86 -4.33 -4.22 -1.26
C GLN A 86 -5.24 -5.43 -1.56
N LYS A 87 -4.65 -6.61 -1.80
CA LYS A 87 -5.40 -7.85 -2.07
C LYS A 87 -6.00 -8.43 -0.79
N GLU A 88 -5.24 -8.45 0.29
CA GLU A 88 -5.65 -9.03 1.57
C GLU A 88 -6.76 -8.20 2.24
N PHE A 89 -6.53 -6.89 2.39
CA PHE A 89 -7.43 -6.01 3.13
C PHE A 89 -8.47 -5.34 2.25
N TYR A 90 -8.88 -6.03 1.19
CA TYR A 90 -9.93 -5.56 0.30
C TYR A 90 -11.22 -5.40 1.11
N HIS A 91 -11.86 -4.22 1.01
CA HIS A 91 -13.02 -3.80 1.82
C HIS A 91 -12.78 -3.50 3.31
N GLU A 92 -11.55 -3.57 3.83
CA GLU A 92 -11.28 -3.21 5.24
C GLU A 92 -10.94 -1.73 5.45
N GLY A 93 -10.87 -0.95 4.37
CA GLY A 93 -10.64 0.50 4.43
C GLY A 93 -9.18 0.92 4.68
N VAL A 94 -8.28 -0.01 5.01
CA VAL A 94 -6.88 0.31 5.32
C VAL A 94 -6.09 0.87 4.14
N ARG A 95 -6.54 0.60 2.90
CA ARG A 95 -5.91 1.11 1.67
C ARG A 95 -5.82 2.63 1.64
N TRP A 96 -6.76 3.35 2.28
CA TRP A 96 -6.71 4.80 2.36
C TRP A 96 -5.48 5.31 3.12
N PHE A 97 -5.09 4.61 4.20
CA PHE A 97 -3.88 4.95 4.95
C PHE A 97 -2.62 4.72 4.11
N ASP A 98 -2.54 3.62 3.36
CA ASP A 98 -1.42 3.36 2.46
C ASP A 98 -1.28 4.47 1.41
N VAL A 99 -2.39 4.89 0.79
CA VAL A 99 -2.40 6.00 -0.18
C VAL A 99 -1.85 7.28 0.42
N ARG A 100 -2.23 7.60 1.67
CA ARG A 100 -1.74 8.81 2.35
C ARG A 100 -0.27 8.70 2.76
N ARG A 101 0.15 7.57 3.33
CA ARG A 101 1.53 7.35 3.80
C ARG A 101 2.55 7.45 2.66
N PHE A 102 2.21 6.89 1.51
CA PHE A 102 3.08 6.85 0.32
C PHE A 102 2.74 7.92 -0.73
N ASN A 103 1.80 8.82 -0.42
CA ASN A 103 1.30 9.87 -1.30
C ASN A 103 1.02 9.39 -2.74
N ILE A 104 0.19 8.36 -2.86
CA ILE A 104 -0.12 7.72 -4.16
C ILE A 104 -1.25 8.51 -4.83
N ALA A 105 -1.14 8.79 -6.14
CA ALA A 105 -2.26 9.33 -6.91
C ALA A 105 -3.28 8.21 -7.17
N ILE A 106 -4.58 8.47 -6.95
CA ILE A 106 -5.62 7.47 -7.22
C ILE A 106 -6.17 7.75 -8.62
N LYS A 107 -5.94 6.82 -9.54
CA LYS A 107 -6.54 6.84 -10.88
C LYS A 107 -7.59 5.76 -10.98
N ARG A 108 -8.78 6.10 -11.47
CA ARG A 108 -9.89 5.17 -11.69
C ARG A 108 -10.49 5.40 -13.06
N TYR A 109 -10.53 4.32 -13.82
CA TYR A 109 -11.23 4.28 -15.10
C TYR A 109 -12.63 3.67 -14.91
N TYR A 110 -13.66 4.46 -15.21
CA TYR A 110 -15.06 4.03 -15.17
C TYR A 110 -15.47 3.55 -16.56
N ARG A 111 -15.27 2.26 -16.82
CA ARG A 111 -15.54 1.63 -18.14
C ARG A 111 -16.94 1.92 -18.70
N LYS A 112 -17.96 2.02 -17.84
CA LYS A 112 -19.34 2.24 -18.28
C LYS A 112 -19.53 3.61 -18.93
N ASP A 113 -18.89 4.63 -18.37
CA ASP A 113 -19.07 6.02 -18.77
C ASP A 113 -17.89 6.53 -19.62
N ASP A 114 -16.86 5.69 -19.78
CA ASP A 114 -15.59 6.00 -20.45
C ASP A 114 -14.89 7.24 -19.86
N ILE A 115 -14.91 7.36 -18.53
CA ILE A 115 -14.36 8.49 -17.78
C ILE A 115 -13.16 8.05 -16.95
N ASP A 116 -12.07 8.78 -17.08
CA ASP A 116 -10.95 8.75 -16.14
C ASP A 116 -11.14 9.79 -15.04
N VAL A 117 -11.13 9.32 -13.79
CA VAL A 117 -11.14 10.17 -12.59
C VAL A 117 -9.82 10.00 -11.87
N GLU A 118 -9.14 11.12 -11.63
CA GLU A 118 -7.92 11.18 -10.85
C GLU A 118 -8.11 11.99 -9.57
N LEU A 119 -7.66 11.42 -8.44
CA LEU A 119 -7.39 12.16 -7.22
C LEU A 119 -5.88 12.37 -7.13
N PRO A 120 -5.37 13.56 -7.56
CA PRO A 120 -3.95 13.83 -7.64
C PRO A 120 -3.30 13.82 -6.25
N LYS A 121 -1.97 13.78 -6.25
CA LYS A 121 -1.15 13.90 -5.03
C LYS A 121 -1.45 15.22 -4.32
N ASP A 122 -1.37 15.20 -2.99
CA ASP A 122 -1.56 16.38 -2.13
C ASP A 122 -2.92 17.11 -2.24
N ASP A 123 -3.90 16.50 -2.93
CA ASP A 123 -5.25 17.05 -3.05
C ASP A 123 -5.93 17.17 -1.67
N LEU A 124 -6.41 18.37 -1.35
CA LEU A 124 -7.06 18.68 -0.07
C LEU A 124 -8.35 17.88 0.17
N ARG A 125 -8.97 17.36 -0.89
CA ARG A 125 -10.14 16.46 -0.82
C ARG A 125 -9.80 15.09 -0.25
N ARG A 126 -8.51 14.76 -0.08
CA ARG A 126 -8.05 13.57 0.66
C ARG A 126 -8.35 13.66 2.16
N GLN A 127 -8.66 14.84 2.69
CA GLN A 127 -9.10 14.99 4.06
C GLN A 127 -10.63 15.14 4.13
N LEU A 128 -11.26 14.33 4.98
CA LEU A 128 -12.68 14.46 5.28
C LEU A 128 -12.94 15.84 5.90
N GLN A 129 -14.08 16.43 5.57
CA GLN A 129 -14.42 17.73 6.14
C GLN A 129 -14.87 17.57 7.59
N VAL A 130 -14.62 18.60 8.39
CA VAL A 130 -15.22 18.72 9.72
C VAL A 130 -16.75 18.72 9.58
N PRO A 131 -17.50 17.99 10.44
CA PRO A 131 -18.96 18.01 10.37
C PRO A 131 -19.54 19.42 10.49
N GLU A 132 -20.63 19.70 9.77
CA GLU A 132 -21.26 21.04 9.75
C GLU A 132 -21.69 21.50 11.14
N SER A 133 -22.15 20.59 12.00
CA SER A 133 -22.49 20.91 13.39
C SER A 133 -21.30 21.53 14.13
N ALA A 134 -20.12 20.91 14.02
CA ALA A 134 -18.88 21.39 14.61
C ALA A 134 -18.43 22.75 14.04
N ILE A 135 -18.60 22.96 12.73
CA ILE A 135 -18.30 24.25 12.08
C ILE A 135 -19.22 25.36 12.61
N ASN A 136 -20.52 25.06 12.77
CA ASN A 136 -21.50 26.01 13.32
C ASN A 136 -21.19 26.37 14.79
N PHE A 137 -20.50 25.50 15.53
CA PHE A 137 -19.97 25.78 16.87
C PHE A 137 -18.64 26.56 16.87
N GLY A 138 -18.15 26.97 15.70
CA GLY A 138 -16.97 27.84 15.57
C GLY A 138 -15.66 27.14 15.19
N LEU A 139 -15.70 25.85 14.81
CA LEU A 139 -14.50 25.16 14.32
C LEU A 139 -14.18 25.55 12.87
N THR A 140 -12.89 25.81 12.60
CA THR A 140 -12.41 26.14 11.25
C THR A 140 -12.52 24.92 10.33
N PRO A 141 -13.14 25.04 9.14
CA PRO A 141 -13.20 23.97 8.17
C PRO A 141 -11.81 23.65 7.59
N ASN A 142 -11.61 22.39 7.16
CA ASN A 142 -10.43 22.03 6.38
C ASN A 142 -10.46 22.76 5.03
N PRO A 143 -9.31 23.20 4.51
CA PRO A 143 -9.22 23.83 3.20
C PRO A 143 -9.61 22.83 2.10
N ARG A 144 -10.05 23.35 0.95
CA ARG A 144 -10.51 22.59 -0.21
C ARG A 144 -9.77 22.99 -1.46
#